data_AF-A0A062U5U7-F1
#
_entry.id   AF-A0A062U5U7-F1
#
_cell.length_a   1.000
_cell.length_b   1.000
_cell.length_c   1.000
_cell.angle_alpha   90.00
_cell.angle_beta   90.00
_cell.angle_gamma   90.00
#
_symmetry.space_group_name_H-M   'P 1'
#
loop_
_entity.id
_entity.type
_entity.pdbx_description
1 polymer ?
#
loop_
_entity_poly.entity_id
_entity_poly.type
_entity_poly.pdbx_seq_one_letter_code
_entity_poly.pdbx_strand_id
1 'polypeptide(L)'
;MEDIIVPLGLFAMTVGIVWLVSHFNFKKRKTIHETVREAIDKGQILDREMIERLALVTDPVRADLRRGVLFLAVGIAFGFLGVMVGSEQGEAIKPMIGVASFPVFLGLAYLGLWAFGRRETA
;
A
#
# COMPACT_ATOMS: atom_id res chain seq x y z
N MET A 1 -11.90 29.11 -16.79
CA MET A 1 -11.95 27.64 -17.05
C MET A 1 -10.72 26.95 -16.49
N GLU A 2 -9.53 27.54 -16.60
CA GLU A 2 -8.28 27.01 -16.03
C GLU A 2 -8.36 26.74 -14.52
N ASP A 3 -9.06 27.59 -13.75
CA ASP A 3 -9.23 27.44 -12.30
C ASP A 3 -9.94 26.16 -11.86
N ILE A 4 -10.72 25.54 -12.74
CA ILE A 4 -11.44 24.27 -12.47
C ILE A 4 -10.64 23.07 -12.98
N ILE A 5 -9.92 23.24 -14.09
CA ILE A 5 -9.15 22.17 -14.74
C ILE A 5 -7.99 21.72 -13.84
N VAL A 6 -7.32 22.64 -13.14
CA VAL A 6 -6.17 22.31 -12.28
C VAL A 6 -6.55 21.41 -11.09
N PRO A 7 -7.56 21.76 -10.25
CA PRO A 7 -8.02 20.85 -9.19
C PRO A 7 -8.55 19.52 -9.75
N LEU A 8 -9.30 19.57 -10.86
CA LEU A 8 -9.87 18.37 -11.48
C LEU A 8 -8.77 17.40 -11.93
N GLY A 9 -7.68 17.92 -12.52
CA GLY A 9 -6.52 17.11 -12.92
C GLY A 9 -5.87 16.41 -11.74
N LEU A 10 -5.72 17.09 -10.60
CA LEU A 10 -5.11 16.54 -9.38
C LEU A 10 -5.96 15.40 -8.78
N PHE A 11 -7.28 15.57 -8.73
CA PHE A 11 -8.18 14.52 -8.27
C PHE A 11 -8.26 13.36 -9.26
N ALA A 12 -8.34 13.65 -10.56
CA ALA A 12 -8.36 12.62 -11.60
C ALA A 12 -7.08 11.77 -11.61
N MET A 13 -5.92 12.39 -11.40
CA MET A 13 -4.64 11.69 -11.26
C MET A 13 -4.64 10.76 -10.05
N THR A 14 -5.12 11.23 -8.91
CA THR A 14 -5.20 10.42 -7.68
C THR A 14 -6.09 9.20 -7.89
N VAL A 15 -7.30 9.41 -8.45
CA VAL A 15 -8.22 8.31 -8.80
C VAL A 15 -7.59 7.37 -9.82
N GLY A 16 -6.90 7.89 -10.83
CA GLY A 16 -6.20 7.12 -11.85
C GLY A 16 -5.12 6.21 -11.27
N ILE A 17 -4.29 6.71 -10.36
CA ILE A 17 -3.24 5.91 -9.70
C ILE A 17 -3.87 4.80 -8.85
N VAL A 18 -4.89 5.13 -8.03
CA VAL A 18 -5.58 4.14 -7.19
C VAL A 18 -6.22 3.06 -8.06
N TRP A 19 -6.91 3.45 -9.13
CA TRP A 19 -7.53 2.52 -10.07
C TRP A 19 -6.48 1.63 -10.74
N LEU A 20 -5.37 2.20 -11.22
CA LEU A 20 -4.29 1.47 -11.89
C LEU A 20 -3.70 0.40 -10.96
N VAL A 21 -3.32 0.80 -9.74
CA VAL A 21 -2.77 -0.11 -8.73
C VAL A 21 -3.78 -1.21 -8.37
N SER A 22 -5.05 -0.85 -8.18
CA SER A 22 -6.13 -1.80 -7.90
C SER A 22 -6.32 -2.80 -9.03
N HIS A 23 -6.36 -2.32 -10.28
CA HIS A 23 -6.54 -3.14 -11.48
C HIS A 23 -5.40 -4.15 -11.65
N PHE A 24 -4.15 -3.74 -11.49
CA PHE A 24 -3.01 -4.67 -11.59
C PHE A 24 -2.96 -5.66 -10.42
N ASN A 25 -3.34 -5.26 -9.20
CA ASN A 25 -3.44 -6.19 -8.08
C ASN A 25 -4.54 -7.23 -8.28
N PHE A 26 -5.70 -6.81 -8.82
CA PHE A 26 -6.78 -7.72 -9.20
C PHE A 26 -6.30 -8.72 -10.27
N LYS A 27 -5.64 -8.23 -11.32
CA LYS A 27 -5.10 -9.08 -12.40
C LYS A 27 -4.10 -10.11 -11.87
N LYS A 28 -3.17 -9.72 -11.00
CA LYS A 28 -2.20 -10.63 -10.37
C LYS A 28 -2.87 -11.78 -9.62
N ARG A 29 -3.88 -11.47 -8.79
CA ARG A 29 -4.63 -12.48 -8.03
C ARG A 29 -5.40 -13.42 -8.96
N LYS A 30 -6.06 -12.87 -9.98
CA LYS A 30 -6.79 -13.64 -10.99
C LYS A 30 -5.88 -14.63 -11.71
N THR A 31 -4.70 -14.17 -12.17
CA THR A 31 -3.73 -15.02 -12.86
C THR A 31 -3.25 -16.17 -11.99
N ILE A 32 -2.97 -15.96 -10.70
CA ILE A 32 -2.59 -17.05 -9.78
C ILE A 32 -3.70 -18.10 -9.68
N HIS A 33 -4.95 -17.67 -9.50
CA HIS A 33 -6.08 -18.60 -9.44
C HIS A 33 -6.32 -19.35 -10.75
N GLU A 34 -6.14 -18.69 -11.89
CA GLU A 34 -6.23 -19.31 -13.22
C GLU A 34 -5.13 -20.37 -13.41
N THR A 35 -3.88 -20.07 -13.05
CA THR A 35 -2.77 -21.04 -13.13
C THR A 35 -2.97 -22.23 -12.21
N VAL A 36 -3.45 -22.02 -10.98
CA VAL A 36 -3.77 -23.12 -10.05
C VAL A 36 -4.88 -24.00 -10.62
N ARG A 37 -5.94 -23.40 -11.17
CA ARG A 37 -7.03 -24.15 -11.80
C ARG A 37 -6.54 -24.96 -13.00
N GLU A 38 -5.72 -24.36 -13.86
CA GLU A 38 -5.16 -25.04 -15.02
C GLU A 38 -4.23 -26.20 -14.63
N ALA A 39 -3.46 -26.07 -13.55
CA ALA A 39 -2.63 -27.15 -13.01
C ALA A 39 -3.48 -28.33 -12.50
N ILE A 40 -4.58 -28.03 -11.80
CA ILE A 40 -5.54 -29.05 -11.32
C ILE A 40 -6.21 -29.75 -12.51
N ASP A 41 -6.68 -29.00 -13.51
CA ASP A 41 -7.35 -29.54 -14.70
C ASP A 41 -6.42 -30.45 -15.53
N LYS A 42 -5.10 -30.19 -15.50
CA LYS A 42 -4.07 -31.04 -16.12
C LYS A 42 -3.67 -32.26 -15.28
N GLY A 43 -4.32 -32.47 -14.14
CA GLY A 43 -4.06 -33.61 -13.26
C GLY A 43 -2.76 -33.51 -12.46
N GLN A 44 -2.17 -32.31 -12.31
CA GLN A 44 -1.04 -32.16 -11.38
C GLN A 44 -1.51 -32.34 -9.95
N ILE A 45 -0.84 -33.22 -9.23
CA ILE A 45 -1.02 -33.37 -7.78
C ILE A 45 -0.27 -32.20 -7.14
N LEU A 46 -1.02 -31.24 -6.61
CA LEU A 46 -0.45 -30.15 -5.84
C LEU A 46 0.04 -30.73 -4.51
N ASP A 47 1.35 -30.83 -4.35
CA ASP A 47 1.95 -31.21 -3.08
C ASP A 47 1.59 -30.18 -1.99
N ARG A 48 1.52 -30.65 -0.75
CA ARG A 48 1.18 -29.86 0.43
C ARG A 48 2.10 -28.63 0.56
N GLU A 49 3.39 -28.78 0.25
CA GLU A 49 4.34 -27.66 0.27
C GLU A 49 3.94 -26.54 -0.70
N MET A 50 3.46 -26.88 -1.90
CA MET A 50 3.04 -25.91 -2.91
C MET A 50 1.79 -25.14 -2.48
N ILE A 51 0.83 -25.83 -1.85
CA ILE A 51 -0.39 -25.23 -1.31
C ILE A 51 -0.06 -24.25 -0.18
N GLU A 52 0.83 -24.66 0.74
CA GLU A 52 1.31 -23.80 1.83
C GLU A 52 2.02 -22.55 1.28
N ARG A 53 2.88 -22.70 0.27
CA ARG A 53 3.54 -21.56 -0.39
C ARG A 53 2.54 -20.63 -1.08
N LEU A 54 1.49 -21.16 -1.72
CA LEU A 54 0.43 -20.35 -2.34
C LEU A 54 -0.38 -19.57 -1.29
N ALA A 55 -0.68 -20.17 -0.14
CA ALA A 55 -1.36 -19.49 0.95
C ALA A 55 -0.55 -18.29 1.48
N LEU A 56 0.78 -18.42 1.51
CA LEU A 56 1.69 -17.35 1.93
C LEU A 56 1.78 -16.17 0.94
N VAL A 57 1.46 -16.35 -0.34
CA VAL A 57 1.45 -15.25 -1.32
C VAL A 57 0.40 -14.19 -0.97
N THR A 58 -0.69 -14.61 -0.32
CA THR A 58 -1.76 -13.74 0.15
C THR A 58 -1.68 -13.39 1.63
N ASP A 59 -0.56 -13.71 2.30
CA ASP A 59 -0.40 -13.48 3.74
C ASP A 59 -0.54 -11.98 4.07
N PRO A 60 -1.63 -11.61 4.78
CA PRO A 60 -1.90 -10.21 5.11
C PRO A 60 -0.85 -9.66 6.07
N VAL A 61 -0.29 -10.48 6.97
CA VAL A 61 0.65 -10.06 8.01
C VAL A 61 1.94 -9.55 7.36
N ARG A 62 2.51 -10.29 6.40
CA ARG A 62 3.71 -9.86 5.66
C ARG A 62 3.46 -8.61 4.83
N ALA A 63 2.27 -8.50 4.22
CA ALA A 63 1.89 -7.33 3.44
C ALA A 63 1.78 -6.08 4.33
N ASP A 64 1.26 -6.23 5.55
CA ASP A 64 1.03 -5.13 6.47
C ASP A 64 2.33 -4.56 7.04
N LEU A 65 3.36 -5.37 7.33
CA LEU A 65 4.68 -4.86 7.72
C LEU A 65 5.25 -3.93 6.65
N ARG A 66 5.28 -4.40 5.40
CA ARG A 66 5.85 -3.62 4.28
C ARG A 66 5.07 -2.33 4.05
N ARG A 67 3.73 -2.38 4.08
CA ARG A 67 2.87 -1.20 3.95
C ARG A 67 3.10 -0.22 5.09
N GLY A 68 3.16 -0.72 6.32
CA GLY A 68 3.38 0.06 7.53
C GLY A 68 4.68 0.86 7.47
N VAL A 69 5.79 0.20 7.14
CA VAL A 69 7.10 0.85 6.98
C VAL A 69 7.08 1.88 5.85
N LEU A 70 6.48 1.55 4.70
CA LEU A 70 6.42 2.47 3.55
C LEU A 70 5.64 3.75 3.88
N PHE A 71 4.47 3.61 4.51
CA PHE A 71 3.64 4.73 4.91
C PHE A 71 4.34 5.60 5.97
N LEU A 72 5.00 4.99 6.96
CA LEU A 72 5.76 5.73 7.96
C LEU A 72 6.91 6.54 7.32
N ALA A 73 7.64 5.94 6.38
CA ALA A 73 8.72 6.60 5.65
C ALA A 73 8.22 7.79 4.82
N VAL A 74 7.08 7.63 4.12
CA VAL A 74 6.46 8.72 3.36
C VAL A 74 6.04 9.88 4.27
N GLY A 75 5.45 9.58 5.43
CA GLY A 75 5.07 10.60 6.40
C GLY A 75 6.27 11.36 6.97
N ILE A 76 7.35 10.65 7.32
CA ILE A 76 8.60 11.27 7.76
C ILE A 76 9.19 12.17 6.65
N ALA A 77 9.15 11.72 5.40
CA ALA A 77 9.63 12.49 4.26
C ALA A 77 8.84 13.80 4.08
N PHE A 78 7.50 13.78 4.19
CA PHE A 78 6.68 15.00 4.17
C PHE A 78 6.96 15.93 5.34
N GLY A 79 7.20 15.38 6.54
CA GLY A 79 7.61 16.18 7.70
C GLY A 79 8.94 16.89 7.46
N PHE A 80 9.94 16.17 6.94
CA PHE A 80 11.25 16.73 6.60
C PHE A 80 11.15 17.79 5.49
N LEU A 81 10.36 17.51 4.45
CA LEU A 81 10.06 18.48 3.38
C LEU A 81 9.42 19.75 3.96
N GLY A 82 8.48 19.60 4.90
CA GLY A 82 7.86 20.72 5.58
C GLY A 82 8.84 21.61 6.34
N VAL A 83 9.85 21.02 6.98
CA VAL A 83 10.94 21.76 7.64
C VAL A 83 11.81 22.50 6.62
N MET A 84 12.21 21.82 5.53
CA MET A 84 13.06 22.40 4.48
C MET A 84 12.38 23.54 3.72
N VAL A 85 11.10 23.39 3.37
CA VAL A 85 10.32 24.46 2.72
C VAL A 85 9.99 25.56 3.73
N GLY A 86 9.67 25.16 4.96
CA GLY A 86 9.36 26.04 6.08
C GLY A 86 10.48 27.01 6.47
N SER A 87 11.75 26.63 6.26
CA SER A 87 12.87 27.53 6.50
C SER A 87 12.94 28.71 5.54
N GLU A 88 12.37 28.59 4.34
CA GLU A 88 12.27 29.70 3.37
C GLU A 88 10.90 30.39 3.43
N GLN A 89 9.84 29.62 3.66
CA GLN A 89 8.44 30.09 3.72
C GLN A 89 7.84 29.64 5.07
N GLY A 90 7.93 30.49 6.09
CA GLY A 90 7.60 30.16 7.49
C GLY A 90 6.20 29.58 7.74
N GLU A 91 5.27 29.73 6.81
CA GLU A 91 3.91 29.19 6.91
C GLU A 91 3.76 27.76 6.36
N ALA A 92 4.77 27.21 5.67
CA ALA A 92 4.67 25.90 5.02
C ALA A 92 4.75 24.70 6.01
N ILE A 93 5.29 24.89 7.21
CA ILE A 93 5.51 23.81 8.18
C ILE A 93 4.19 23.18 8.63
N LYS A 94 3.22 24.00 9.06
CA LYS A 94 1.92 23.53 9.58
C LYS A 94 1.13 22.68 8.57
N PRO A 95 0.89 23.12 7.33
CA PRO A 95 0.16 22.31 6.35
C PRO A 95 0.92 21.04 5.98
N MET A 96 2.26 21.08 5.88
CA MET A 96 3.06 19.90 5.56
C MET A 96 3.04 18.85 6.68
N ILE A 97 3.07 19.27 7.95
CA ILE A 97 2.85 18.36 9.09
C ILE A 97 1.43 17.77 9.03
N GLY A 98 0.43 18.58 8.66
CA GLY A 98 -0.94 18.10 8.45
C GLY A 98 -1.00 16.98 7.42
N VAL A 99 -0.39 17.16 6.25
CA VAL A 99 -0.32 16.14 5.18
C VAL A 99 0.50 14.92 5.62
N ALA A 100 1.62 15.12 6.31
CA ALA A 100 2.48 14.05 6.83
C ALA A 100 1.77 13.15 7.85
N SER A 101 0.82 13.68 8.61
CA SER A 101 0.12 12.92 9.65
C SER A 101 -0.64 11.70 9.10
N PHE A 102 -1.28 11.82 7.94
CA PHE A 102 -2.04 10.74 7.31
C PHE A 102 -1.21 9.47 7.07
N PRO A 103 -0.11 9.51 6.29
CA PRO A 103 0.72 8.34 6.09
C PRO A 103 1.41 7.88 7.39
N VAL A 104 1.74 8.76 8.35
CA VAL A 104 2.27 8.30 9.65
C VAL A 104 1.26 7.41 10.38
N PHE A 105 0.01 7.87 10.54
CA PHE A 105 -1.02 7.10 11.24
C PHE A 105 -1.39 5.81 10.49
N LEU A 106 -1.46 5.85 9.16
CA LEU A 106 -1.64 4.62 8.35
C LEU A 106 -0.48 3.64 8.57
N GLY A 107 0.75 4.15 8.60
CA GLY A 107 1.95 3.36 8.87
C GLY A 107 1.86 2.66 10.23
N LEU A 108 1.54 3.42 11.27
CA LEU A 108 1.38 2.90 12.63
C LEU A 108 0.24 1.86 12.73
N ALA A 109 -0.89 2.09 12.05
CA ALA A 109 -1.99 1.14 12.02
C ALA A 109 -1.58 -0.21 11.39
N TYR A 110 -0.91 -0.17 10.24
CA TYR A 110 -0.41 -1.38 9.57
C TYR A 110 0.66 -2.10 10.40
N LEU A 111 1.55 -1.37 11.06
CA LEU A 111 2.53 -1.96 11.97
C LEU A 111 1.87 -2.60 13.19
N GLY A 112 0.81 -1.97 13.71
CA GLY A 112 -0.02 -2.53 14.79
C GLY A 112 -0.67 -3.85 14.36
N LEU A 113 -1.36 -3.85 13.21
CA LEU A 113 -1.98 -5.06 12.63
C LEU A 113 -0.95 -6.18 12.42
N TRP A 114 0.23 -5.84 11.89
CA TRP A 114 1.32 -6.79 11.76
C TRP A 114 1.76 -7.36 13.12
N ALA A 115 1.94 -6.50 14.12
CA ALA A 115 2.40 -6.92 15.44
C ALA A 115 1.38 -7.82 16.16
N PHE A 116 0.08 -7.58 15.99
CA PHE A 116 -0.98 -8.44 16.51
C PHE A 116 -1.09 -9.75 15.72
N GLY A 117 -1.14 -9.69 14.38
CA GLY A 117 -1.26 -10.88 13.54
C GLY A 117 -0.08 -11.85 13.68
N ARG A 118 1.14 -11.33 13.92
CA ARG A 118 2.32 -12.18 14.20
C ARG A 118 2.19 -12.98 15.50
N ARG A 119 1.44 -12.48 16.50
CA ARG A 119 1.27 -13.15 17.80
C ARG A 119 0.30 -14.31 17.75
N GLU A 120 -0.64 -14.32 16.82
CA GLU A 120 -1.59 -15.42 16.63
C GLU A 120 -0.95 -16.63 15.92
N THR A 121 0.11 -16.38 15.15
CA THR A 121 0.85 -17.41 14.39
C THR A 121 2.09 -17.98 15.11
N ALA A 122 2.45 -17.44 16.28
CA ALA A 122 3.65 -17.80 17.05
C ALA A 122 3.28 -18.62 18.29
#